data_AF-A0A381QR93-F1
#
_entry.id   AF-A0A381QR93-F1
#
_cell.length_a   1.000
_cell.length_b   1.000
_cell.length_c   1.000
_cell.angle_alpha   90.00
_cell.angle_beta   90.00
_cell.angle_gamma   90.00
#
_symmetry.space_group_name_H-M   'P 1'
#
loop_
_entity.id
_entity.type
_entity.pdbx_description
1 polymer ?
#
loop_
_entity_poly.entity_id
_entity_poly.type
_entity_poly.pdbx_seq_one_letter_code
_entity_poly.pdbx_strand_id
1 'polypeptide(L)'
;VHSHPSRRLLVASLGIALGALAAANVAGAGPNDGAIAALQDEIGTEEAEIGTIEQQIGTIEQQIGTIEQQVATIEQQITDLRDLVAEGDQAIMNLEAEVAEAEARIASEAHELKVLLVRVELLADLTIGHYADLEEPTTVRHVMAIDSYVKNDERINAVLTQSVEASGETLDNLRTQMLYEAVIDSATNDLHQRYARLRLDGDRARSLYDLMTSSEERHQIAVDDRDGGIATIPTVEGRIASSEDEIAAARTEIAAAHAEIADEQSKIAAAQAEIADIHESIADVLAEIAWLDSFNVSMAWTGLQGNDPHRPALTVKIDNASAARPQTGINEADVVYEEIVEAGLTRFVAIFQSTSPGTVGPVRSGRTSDPILLEGFDRPLFAYSGANRGTNQAINASPLVDVGYDNAASAYWRSSSRRAPHNLYASTDSLWALHADRTDVPPAPFTFGWEGQPLPDSAIAAEGVTIDFGRLVADYAWDGSGWQRSTNGEAHSDAEGVRVAPTNVVVQFTTYGKSAADFRSPEARTTGSGTAWVFTAGHLMVAEWNRPDPGRPATITIDGEPVLLQPGRTWVALADAARPGNVAWR
;
A
#
# COMPACT_ATOMS: atom_id res chain seq x y z
N VAL A 1 -4.57 -11.76 -5.34
CA VAL A 1 -5.50 -10.64 -5.67
C VAL A 1 -6.49 -10.43 -4.54
N HIS A 2 -6.08 -9.77 -3.46
CA HIS A 2 -6.97 -9.10 -2.51
C HIS A 2 -6.30 -7.77 -2.18
N SER A 3 -7.02 -6.70 -2.49
CA SER A 3 -6.61 -5.31 -2.48
C SER A 3 -6.29 -4.80 -1.07
N HIS A 4 -5.11 -4.20 -0.88
CA HIS A 4 -4.86 -3.24 0.19
C HIS A 4 -4.81 -1.81 -0.40
N PRO A 5 -5.93 -1.07 -0.39
CA PRO A 5 -5.98 0.31 -0.88
C PRO A 5 -5.28 1.30 0.07
N SER A 6 -4.90 0.88 1.27
CA SER A 6 -4.54 1.78 2.38
C SER A 6 -3.10 2.28 2.35
N ARG A 7 -2.16 1.56 1.72
CA ARG A 7 -0.72 1.95 1.69
C ARG A 7 -0.36 2.95 0.58
N ARG A 8 -1.04 2.89 -0.56
CA ARG A 8 -0.85 3.87 -1.66
C ARG A 8 -1.31 5.28 -1.29
N LEU A 9 -2.22 5.41 -0.33
CA LEU A 9 -2.71 6.70 0.15
C LEU A 9 -1.66 7.45 1.00
N LEU A 10 -0.79 6.75 1.74
CA LEU A 10 0.27 7.38 2.54
C LEU A 10 1.43 7.89 1.66
N VAL A 11 1.90 7.08 0.72
CA VAL A 11 2.98 7.45 -0.23
C VAL A 11 2.55 8.60 -1.15
N ALA A 12 1.29 8.59 -1.62
CA ALA A 12 0.74 9.69 -2.39
C ALA A 12 0.56 10.97 -1.53
N SER A 13 0.25 10.85 -0.24
CA SER A 13 0.11 12.02 0.65
C SER A 13 1.44 12.69 1.00
N LEU A 14 2.55 11.93 1.11
CA LEU A 14 3.89 12.52 1.33
C LEU A 14 4.42 13.21 0.06
N GLY A 15 4.34 12.57 -1.11
CA GLY A 15 4.83 13.16 -2.36
C GLY A 15 4.06 14.43 -2.79
N ILE A 16 2.77 14.52 -2.47
CA ILE A 16 1.95 15.71 -2.72
C ILE A 16 2.31 16.85 -1.73
N ALA A 17 2.71 16.54 -0.50
CA ALA A 17 3.14 17.53 0.49
C ALA A 17 4.49 18.16 0.11
N LEU A 18 5.45 17.38 -0.38
CA LEU A 18 6.77 17.89 -0.81
C LEU A 18 6.71 18.69 -2.11
N GLY A 19 5.89 18.27 -3.09
CA GLY A 19 5.70 19.02 -4.34
C GLY A 19 5.13 20.43 -4.14
N ALA A 20 4.42 20.67 -3.03
CA ALA A 20 3.94 21.99 -2.65
C ALA A 20 5.02 22.86 -1.98
N LEU A 21 6.01 22.27 -1.30
CA LEU A 21 7.13 22.99 -0.69
C LEU A 21 8.21 23.39 -1.70
N ALA A 22 8.54 22.51 -2.66
CA ALA A 22 9.61 22.76 -3.64
C ALA A 22 9.30 23.88 -4.65
N ALA A 23 8.06 24.36 -4.72
CA ALA A 23 7.65 25.40 -5.68
C ALA A 23 7.83 26.85 -5.18
N ALA A 24 8.28 27.06 -3.93
CA ALA A 24 8.53 28.40 -3.38
C ALA A 24 9.95 28.89 -3.73
N ASN A 25 10.21 29.15 -5.01
CA ASN A 25 11.49 29.71 -5.44
C ASN A 25 11.56 31.23 -5.18
N VAL A 26 12.27 31.58 -4.11
CA VAL A 26 13.13 32.76 -3.88
C VAL A 26 12.59 34.16 -4.23
N ALA A 27 12.15 34.86 -3.18
CA ALA A 27 12.40 36.30 -2.99
C ALA A 27 12.38 36.65 -1.49
N GLY A 28 13.56 36.57 -0.85
CA GLY A 28 13.78 36.86 0.57
C GLY A 28 14.11 35.59 1.35
N ALA A 29 15.37 35.15 1.30
CA ALA A 29 15.76 33.93 2.01
C ALA A 29 15.65 34.15 3.53
N GLY A 30 14.84 33.34 4.20
CA GLY A 30 14.75 33.29 5.65
C GLY A 30 16.06 32.77 6.27
N PRO A 31 16.33 33.05 7.56
CA PRO A 31 17.57 32.63 8.23
C PRO A 31 17.85 31.12 8.19
N ASN A 32 16.82 30.28 8.02
CA ASN A 32 16.94 28.82 8.03
C ASN A 32 16.82 28.16 6.64
N ASP A 33 16.65 28.91 5.56
CA ASP A 33 16.41 28.34 4.22
C ASP A 33 17.55 27.44 3.73
N GLY A 34 18.80 27.79 4.07
CA GLY A 34 19.96 26.96 3.74
C GLY A 34 20.00 25.63 4.49
N ALA A 35 19.51 25.59 5.73
CA ALA A 35 19.41 24.37 6.51
C ALA A 35 18.26 23.48 6.01
N ILE A 36 17.11 24.09 5.69
CA ILE A 36 15.96 23.39 5.10
C ILE A 36 16.34 22.76 3.76
N ALA A 37 17.08 23.47 2.91
CA ALA A 37 17.54 22.93 1.62
C ALA A 37 18.46 21.71 1.80
N ALA A 38 19.35 21.72 2.80
CA ALA A 38 20.22 20.58 3.09
C ALA A 38 19.43 19.34 3.57
N LEU A 39 18.43 19.54 4.44
CA LEU A 39 17.53 18.47 4.90
C LEU A 39 16.66 17.91 3.75
N GLN A 40 16.25 18.76 2.80
CA GLN A 40 15.54 18.31 1.60
C GLN A 40 16.43 17.44 0.68
N ASP A 41 17.72 17.77 0.55
CA ASP A 41 18.68 16.94 -0.17
C ASP A 41 18.92 15.58 0.52
N GLU A 42 18.87 15.54 1.87
CA GLU A 42 18.95 14.31 2.66
C GLU A 42 17.74 13.39 2.38
N ILE A 43 16.51 13.93 2.44
CA ILE A 43 15.29 13.19 2.04
C ILE A 43 15.42 12.66 0.62
N GLY A 44 15.91 13.47 -0.33
CA GLY A 44 16.11 13.03 -1.71
C GLY A 44 17.11 11.87 -1.85
N THR A 45 18.10 11.78 -0.95
CA THR A 45 19.06 10.68 -0.91
C THR A 45 18.41 9.40 -0.36
N GLU A 46 17.65 9.52 0.73
CA GLU A 46 16.90 8.41 1.32
C GLU A 46 15.82 7.85 0.37
N GLU A 47 15.10 8.71 -0.35
CA GLU A 47 14.13 8.30 -1.38
C GLU A 47 14.80 7.50 -2.52
N ALA A 48 16.03 7.88 -2.91
CA ALA A 48 16.80 7.14 -3.91
C ALA A 48 17.26 5.77 -3.41
N GLU A 49 17.56 5.66 -2.11
CA GLU A 49 17.88 4.39 -1.45
C GLU A 49 16.65 3.46 -1.43
N ILE A 50 15.48 3.95 -1.02
CA ILE A 50 14.21 3.21 -1.10
C ILE A 50 13.99 2.68 -2.52
N GLY A 51 14.15 3.54 -3.53
CA GLY A 51 13.99 3.13 -4.93
C GLY A 51 14.95 2.02 -5.37
N THR A 52 16.16 1.97 -4.79
CA THR A 52 17.12 0.89 -5.04
C THR A 52 16.68 -0.42 -4.37
N ILE A 53 16.20 -0.36 -3.13
CA ILE A 53 15.70 -1.53 -2.39
C ILE A 53 14.45 -2.10 -3.09
N GLU A 54 13.54 -1.25 -3.56
CA GLU A 54 12.34 -1.70 -4.31
C GLU A 54 12.71 -2.44 -5.60
N GLN A 55 13.77 -2.01 -6.31
CA GLN A 55 14.28 -2.74 -7.48
C GLN A 55 14.86 -4.12 -7.11
N GLN A 56 15.55 -4.21 -5.97
CA GLN A 56 16.05 -5.49 -5.46
C GLN A 56 14.91 -6.45 -5.12
N ILE A 57 13.87 -5.97 -4.41
CA ILE A 57 12.66 -6.74 -4.12
C ILE A 57 12.02 -7.25 -5.42
N GLY A 58 11.85 -6.38 -6.42
CA GLY A 58 11.28 -6.79 -7.71
C GLY A 58 12.11 -7.87 -8.43
N THR A 59 13.44 -7.86 -8.26
CA THR A 59 14.32 -8.91 -8.80
C THR A 59 14.11 -10.25 -8.08
N ILE A 60 14.00 -10.21 -6.75
CA ILE A 60 13.76 -11.41 -5.93
C ILE A 60 12.37 -12.00 -6.25
N GLU A 61 11.34 -11.16 -6.40
CA GLU A 61 9.99 -11.61 -6.79
C GLU A 61 9.99 -12.34 -8.14
N GLN A 62 10.79 -11.88 -9.12
CA GLN A 62 10.95 -12.57 -10.40
C GLN A 62 11.66 -13.93 -10.25
N GLN A 63 12.65 -14.03 -9.36
CA GLN A 63 13.33 -15.29 -9.06
C GLN A 63 12.36 -16.29 -8.44
N ILE A 64 11.58 -15.87 -7.42
CA ILE A 64 10.53 -16.70 -6.81
C ILE A 64 9.56 -17.19 -7.87
N GLY A 65 9.06 -16.31 -8.73
CA GLY A 65 8.13 -16.71 -9.81
C GLY A 65 8.72 -17.73 -10.79
N THR A 66 10.04 -17.68 -11.04
CA THR A 66 10.73 -18.67 -11.86
C THR A 66 10.79 -20.03 -11.17
N ILE A 67 11.10 -20.05 -9.86
CA ILE A 67 11.14 -21.28 -9.06
C ILE A 67 9.75 -21.90 -8.97
N GLU A 68 8.70 -21.10 -8.75
CA GLU A 68 7.30 -21.58 -8.72
C GLU A 68 6.90 -22.23 -10.05
N GLN A 69 7.34 -21.70 -11.18
CA GLN A 69 7.08 -22.31 -12.49
C GLN A 69 7.81 -23.64 -12.68
N GLN A 70 9.03 -23.77 -12.14
CA GLN A 70 9.77 -25.03 -12.12
C GLN A 70 9.05 -26.07 -11.26
N VAL A 71 8.61 -25.69 -10.06
CA VAL A 71 7.81 -26.57 -9.17
C VAL A 71 6.55 -27.07 -9.88
N ALA A 72 5.79 -26.20 -10.53
CA ALA A 72 4.59 -26.60 -11.27
C ALA A 72 4.90 -27.60 -12.40
N THR A 73 6.06 -27.48 -13.05
CA THR A 73 6.51 -28.43 -14.07
C THR A 73 6.83 -29.80 -13.46
N ILE A 74 7.53 -29.82 -12.32
CA ILE A 74 7.86 -31.05 -11.60
C ILE A 74 6.59 -31.72 -11.06
N GLU A 75 5.62 -30.95 -10.57
CA GLU A 75 4.32 -31.49 -10.12
C GLU A 75 3.56 -32.19 -11.25
N GLN A 76 3.62 -31.65 -12.48
CA GLN A 76 3.06 -32.31 -13.66
C GLN A 76 3.80 -33.62 -13.96
N GLN A 77 5.13 -33.63 -13.90
CA GLN A 77 5.92 -34.87 -14.09
C GLN A 77 5.55 -35.93 -13.06
N ILE A 78 5.36 -35.56 -11.79
CA ILE A 78 4.89 -36.49 -10.74
C ILE A 78 3.51 -37.05 -11.08
N THR A 79 2.63 -36.25 -11.69
CA THR A 79 1.30 -36.69 -12.09
C THR A 79 1.39 -37.72 -13.21
N ASP A 80 2.18 -37.44 -14.25
CA ASP A 80 2.41 -38.35 -15.36
C ASP A 80 3.05 -39.68 -14.89
N LEU A 81 4.01 -39.62 -13.96
CA LEU A 81 4.63 -40.81 -13.37
C LEU A 81 3.64 -41.62 -12.53
N ARG A 82 2.71 -40.99 -11.81
CA ARG A 82 1.67 -41.69 -11.05
C ARG A 82 0.69 -42.42 -11.98
N ASP A 83 0.37 -41.83 -13.12
CA ASP A 83 -0.46 -42.50 -14.13
C ASP A 83 0.25 -43.73 -14.69
N LEU A 84 1.56 -43.66 -14.94
CA LEU A 84 2.36 -44.82 -15.35
C LEU A 84 2.41 -45.92 -14.29
N VAL A 85 2.49 -45.56 -13.00
CA VAL A 85 2.41 -46.53 -11.89
C VAL A 85 1.04 -47.21 -11.89
N ALA A 86 -0.05 -46.46 -11.99
CA ALA A 86 -1.40 -47.01 -12.02
C ALA A 86 -1.64 -47.92 -13.25
N GLU A 87 -1.11 -47.56 -14.42
CA GLU A 87 -1.13 -48.42 -15.61
C GLU A 87 -0.32 -49.71 -15.39
N GLY A 88 0.84 -49.61 -14.73
CA GLY A 88 1.67 -50.74 -14.35
C GLY A 88 0.94 -51.70 -13.41
N ASP A 89 0.34 -51.18 -12.34
CA ASP A 89 -0.45 -51.96 -11.38
C ASP A 89 -1.60 -52.70 -12.08
N GLN A 90 -2.30 -52.02 -13.00
CA GLN A 90 -3.37 -52.65 -13.79
C GLN A 90 -2.85 -53.74 -14.72
N ALA A 91 -1.67 -53.55 -15.32
CA ALA A 91 -1.04 -54.56 -16.15
C ALA A 91 -0.65 -55.81 -15.32
N ILE A 92 -0.15 -55.63 -14.10
CA ILE A 92 0.14 -56.75 -13.18
C ILE A 92 -1.16 -57.49 -12.84
N MET A 93 -2.23 -56.79 -12.44
CA MET A 93 -3.51 -57.43 -12.15
C MET A 93 -4.06 -58.25 -13.33
N ASN A 94 -3.89 -57.75 -14.56
CA ASN A 94 -4.30 -58.49 -15.76
C ASN A 94 -3.43 -59.73 -15.99
N LEU A 95 -2.10 -59.61 -15.84
CA LEU A 95 -1.17 -60.74 -15.96
C LEU A 95 -1.45 -61.81 -14.90
N GLU A 96 -1.72 -61.43 -13.67
CA GLU A 96 -2.09 -62.37 -12.59
C GLU A 96 -3.39 -63.12 -12.91
N ALA A 97 -4.37 -62.45 -13.51
CA ALA A 97 -5.60 -63.09 -13.96
C ALA A 97 -5.36 -64.08 -15.12
N GLU A 98 -4.52 -63.72 -16.09
CA GLU A 98 -4.11 -64.60 -17.20
C GLU A 98 -3.35 -65.84 -16.69
N VAL A 99 -2.44 -65.66 -15.73
CA VAL A 99 -1.72 -66.74 -15.05
C VAL A 99 -2.71 -67.68 -14.34
N ALA A 100 -3.68 -67.14 -13.60
CA ALA A 100 -4.68 -67.95 -12.92
C ALA A 100 -5.58 -68.73 -13.89
N GLU A 101 -5.96 -68.14 -15.04
CA GLU A 101 -6.71 -68.82 -16.10
C GLU A 101 -5.88 -69.95 -16.73
N ALA A 102 -4.59 -69.69 -17.00
CA ALA A 102 -3.67 -70.69 -17.51
C ALA A 102 -3.50 -71.86 -16.52
N GLU A 103 -3.37 -71.59 -15.23
CA GLU A 103 -3.33 -72.61 -14.18
C GLU A 103 -4.61 -73.46 -14.12
N ALA A 104 -5.78 -72.84 -14.28
CA ALA A 104 -7.06 -73.56 -14.34
C ALA A 104 -7.12 -74.49 -15.56
N ARG A 105 -6.64 -74.03 -16.73
CA ARG A 105 -6.51 -74.86 -17.95
C ARG A 105 -5.55 -76.03 -17.74
N ILE A 106 -4.38 -75.80 -17.14
CA ILE A 106 -3.41 -76.85 -16.80
C ILE A 106 -4.08 -77.92 -15.94
N ALA A 107 -4.79 -77.51 -14.87
CA ALA A 107 -5.47 -78.44 -13.97
C ALA A 107 -6.55 -79.27 -14.69
N SER A 108 -7.31 -78.64 -15.59
CA SER A 108 -8.34 -79.30 -16.40
C SER A 108 -7.75 -80.33 -17.36
N GLU A 109 -6.74 -79.96 -18.15
CA GLU A 109 -6.10 -80.89 -19.10
C GLU A 109 -5.33 -82.01 -18.37
N ALA A 110 -4.69 -81.71 -17.23
CA ALA A 110 -4.05 -82.74 -16.41
C ALA A 110 -5.06 -83.75 -15.84
N HIS A 111 -6.30 -83.33 -15.58
CA HIS A 111 -7.39 -84.24 -15.23
C HIS A 111 -7.84 -85.08 -16.42
N GLU A 112 -8.05 -84.46 -17.59
CA GLU A 112 -8.46 -85.16 -18.81
C GLU A 112 -7.43 -86.22 -19.24
N LEU A 113 -6.13 -85.90 -19.20
CA LEU A 113 -5.06 -86.86 -19.51
C LEU A 113 -5.09 -88.10 -18.59
N LYS A 114 -5.37 -87.91 -17.29
CA LYS A 114 -5.54 -89.04 -16.35
C LYS A 114 -6.74 -89.90 -16.71
N VAL A 115 -7.86 -89.28 -17.09
CA VAL A 115 -9.07 -90.00 -17.51
C VAL A 115 -8.83 -90.74 -18.83
N LEU A 116 -8.18 -90.11 -19.81
CA LEU A 116 -7.83 -90.73 -21.08
C LEU A 116 -6.90 -91.92 -20.90
N LEU A 117 -5.91 -91.84 -20.01
CA LEU A 117 -5.03 -92.98 -19.68
C LEU A 117 -5.84 -94.17 -19.15
N VAL A 118 -6.76 -93.94 -18.20
CA VAL A 118 -7.65 -94.99 -17.69
C VAL A 118 -8.51 -95.59 -18.81
N ARG A 119 -9.02 -94.76 -19.74
CA ARG A 119 -9.79 -95.24 -20.91
C ARG A 119 -8.94 -96.10 -21.85
N VAL A 120 -7.66 -95.76 -22.05
CA VAL A 120 -6.72 -96.55 -22.86
C VAL A 120 -6.48 -97.92 -22.22
N GLU A 121 -6.22 -97.97 -20.90
CA GLU A 121 -6.05 -99.24 -20.17
C GLU A 121 -7.31 -100.12 -20.24
N LEU A 122 -8.49 -99.53 -20.01
CA LEU A 122 -9.76 -100.25 -20.12
C LEU A 122 -10.00 -100.78 -21.55
N LEU A 123 -9.63 -100.01 -22.57
CA LEU A 123 -9.72 -100.44 -23.97
C LEU A 123 -8.72 -101.56 -24.26
N ALA A 124 -7.51 -101.50 -23.69
CA ALA A 124 -6.51 -102.55 -23.83
C ALA A 124 -7.02 -103.88 -23.24
N ASP A 125 -7.57 -103.85 -22.03
CA ASP A 125 -8.21 -105.02 -21.39
C ASP A 125 -9.36 -105.60 -22.24
N LEU A 126 -10.24 -104.73 -22.74
CA LEU A 126 -11.33 -105.11 -23.66
C LEU A 126 -10.80 -105.76 -24.94
N THR A 127 -9.76 -105.18 -25.53
CA THR A 127 -9.14 -105.67 -26.78
C THR A 127 -8.47 -107.02 -26.57
N ILE A 128 -7.79 -107.23 -25.43
CA ILE A 128 -7.21 -108.52 -25.04
C ILE A 128 -8.31 -109.58 -24.94
N GLY A 129 -9.44 -109.25 -24.31
CA GLY A 129 -10.61 -110.12 -24.23
C GLY A 129 -11.15 -110.49 -25.63
N HIS A 130 -11.39 -109.48 -26.48
CA HIS A 130 -11.84 -109.70 -27.86
C HIS A 130 -10.85 -110.49 -28.72
N TYR A 131 -9.54 -110.39 -28.44
CA TYR A 131 -8.50 -111.15 -29.14
C TYR A 131 -8.47 -112.62 -28.68
N ALA A 132 -8.55 -112.88 -27.37
CA ALA A 132 -8.61 -114.23 -26.81
C ALA A 132 -9.84 -115.00 -27.33
N ASP A 133 -10.95 -114.29 -27.48
CA ASP A 133 -12.21 -114.76 -28.08
C ASP A 133 -12.09 -115.29 -29.53
N LEU A 134 -10.96 -115.05 -30.23
CA LEU A 134 -10.70 -115.62 -31.55
C LEU A 134 -10.27 -117.10 -31.48
N GLU A 135 -9.71 -117.56 -30.36
CA GLU A 135 -9.03 -118.85 -30.25
C GLU A 135 -9.95 -120.03 -30.59
N GLU A 136 -11.15 -120.05 -30.01
CA GLU A 136 -12.13 -121.11 -30.23
C GLU A 136 -12.60 -121.19 -31.71
N PRO A 137 -13.15 -120.13 -32.34
CA PRO A 137 -13.58 -120.20 -33.74
C PRO A 137 -12.41 -120.38 -34.72
N THR A 138 -11.21 -119.88 -34.39
CA THR A 138 -9.99 -120.15 -35.18
C THR A 138 -9.61 -121.62 -35.10
N THR A 139 -9.67 -122.23 -33.91
CA THR A 139 -9.39 -123.64 -33.69
C THR A 139 -10.42 -124.52 -34.40
N VAL A 140 -11.71 -124.22 -34.30
CA VAL A 140 -12.76 -124.95 -35.03
C VAL A 140 -12.52 -124.88 -36.53
N ARG A 141 -12.26 -123.68 -37.09
CA ARG A 141 -11.94 -123.53 -38.51
C ARG A 141 -10.67 -124.28 -38.92
N HIS A 142 -9.63 -124.27 -38.09
CA HIS A 142 -8.36 -124.96 -38.35
C HIS A 142 -8.49 -126.48 -38.27
N VAL A 143 -9.17 -127.00 -37.24
CA VAL A 143 -9.47 -128.43 -37.08
C VAL A 143 -10.35 -128.92 -38.21
N MET A 144 -11.37 -128.17 -38.64
CA MET A 144 -12.21 -128.55 -39.78
C MET A 144 -11.45 -128.48 -41.12
N ALA A 145 -10.55 -127.51 -41.30
CA ALA A 145 -9.67 -127.46 -42.47
C ALA A 145 -8.68 -128.64 -42.50
N ILE A 146 -8.08 -128.98 -41.35
CA ILE A 146 -7.21 -130.15 -41.20
C ILE A 146 -8.01 -131.44 -41.40
N ASP A 147 -9.20 -131.59 -40.81
CA ASP A 147 -10.07 -132.75 -41.00
C ASP A 147 -10.46 -132.91 -42.47
N SER A 148 -10.78 -131.81 -43.17
CA SER A 148 -11.04 -131.81 -44.61
C SER A 148 -9.84 -132.22 -45.48
N TYR A 149 -8.62 -131.96 -45.01
CA TYR A 149 -7.36 -132.27 -45.71
C TYR A 149 -6.81 -133.67 -45.37
N VAL A 150 -6.84 -134.06 -44.09
CA VAL A 150 -6.31 -135.31 -43.53
C VAL A 150 -7.23 -136.48 -43.78
N LYS A 151 -8.56 -136.30 -43.76
CA LYS A 151 -9.47 -137.38 -44.12
C LYS A 151 -9.35 -137.82 -45.56
N ASN A 152 -8.72 -137.05 -46.46
CA ASN A 152 -8.45 -137.38 -47.87
C ASN A 152 -9.47 -138.38 -48.45
N ASP A 153 -10.75 -138.09 -48.24
CA ASP A 153 -11.79 -139.06 -48.56
C ASP A 153 -12.00 -138.92 -50.06
N GLU A 154 -11.44 -139.86 -50.81
CA GLU A 154 -11.63 -139.99 -52.26
C GLU A 154 -13.13 -140.03 -52.64
N ARG A 155 -14.08 -140.18 -51.68
CA ARG A 155 -15.51 -139.97 -51.90
C ARG A 155 -15.94 -138.51 -52.07
N ILE A 156 -15.20 -137.52 -51.58
CA ILE A 156 -15.59 -136.09 -51.66
C ILE A 156 -15.14 -135.42 -52.97
N ASN A 157 -14.10 -135.94 -53.63
CA ASN A 157 -13.71 -135.49 -54.99
C ASN A 157 -14.43 -136.25 -56.13
N ALA A 158 -15.20 -137.31 -55.84
CA ALA A 158 -15.82 -138.15 -56.86
C ALA A 158 -17.25 -137.76 -57.27
N VAL A 159 -17.91 -136.79 -56.61
CA VAL A 159 -19.33 -136.46 -56.86
C VAL A 159 -19.49 -135.18 -57.70
N LEU A 160 -18.61 -135.00 -58.68
CA LEU A 160 -18.79 -134.02 -59.76
C LEU A 160 -19.25 -134.64 -61.09
N THR A 161 -19.55 -135.95 -61.14
CA THR A 161 -20.06 -136.58 -62.37
C THR A 161 -21.21 -137.57 -62.10
N GLN A 162 -22.42 -137.00 -62.04
CA GLN A 162 -23.73 -137.56 -62.42
C GLN A 162 -24.26 -138.90 -61.85
N SER A 163 -25.40 -138.76 -61.16
CA SER A 163 -26.71 -139.35 -61.50
C SER A 163 -26.90 -140.88 -61.50
N VAL A 164 -27.71 -141.30 -60.53
CA VAL A 164 -28.75 -142.36 -60.55
C VAL A 164 -28.36 -143.75 -59.98
N GLU A 165 -29.12 -144.06 -58.91
CA GLU A 165 -29.31 -145.31 -58.15
C GLU A 165 -28.45 -145.55 -56.89
N ALA A 166 -29.09 -146.15 -55.86
CA ALA A 166 -28.63 -146.44 -54.49
C ALA A 166 -28.58 -145.23 -53.52
N SER A 167 -28.78 -145.33 -52.21
CA SER A 167 -29.36 -146.26 -51.22
C SER A 167 -29.45 -145.42 -49.91
N GLY A 168 -29.91 -145.95 -48.77
CA GLY A 168 -30.08 -145.16 -47.52
C GLY A 168 -28.82 -144.46 -46.96
N GLU A 169 -27.61 -144.79 -47.43
CA GLU A 169 -26.33 -144.17 -47.04
C GLU A 169 -26.12 -142.76 -47.65
N THR A 170 -26.70 -142.46 -48.81
CA THR A 170 -26.44 -141.20 -49.56
C THR A 170 -27.08 -139.96 -48.91
N LEU A 171 -28.18 -140.15 -48.16
CA LEU A 171 -28.85 -139.10 -47.39
C LEU A 171 -28.07 -138.69 -46.13
N ASP A 172 -27.33 -139.63 -45.52
CA ASP A 172 -26.52 -139.36 -44.33
C ASP A 172 -25.24 -138.59 -44.69
N ASN A 173 -24.68 -138.86 -45.87
CA ASN A 173 -23.53 -138.11 -46.42
C ASN A 173 -23.90 -136.66 -46.80
N LEU A 174 -25.07 -136.42 -47.42
CA LEU A 174 -25.58 -135.08 -47.71
C LEU A 174 -25.87 -134.28 -46.43
N ARG A 175 -26.44 -134.95 -45.41
CA ARG A 175 -26.68 -134.35 -44.09
C ARG A 175 -25.37 -133.96 -43.39
N THR A 176 -24.35 -134.81 -43.50
CA THR A 176 -23.02 -134.54 -42.95
C THR A 176 -22.35 -133.37 -43.68
N GLN A 177 -22.46 -133.27 -45.01
CA GLN A 177 -21.97 -132.13 -45.79
C GLN A 177 -22.63 -130.81 -45.35
N MET A 178 -23.97 -130.77 -45.28
CA MET A 178 -24.70 -129.56 -44.88
C MET A 178 -24.36 -129.14 -43.44
N LEU A 179 -24.13 -130.09 -42.54
CA LEU A 179 -23.70 -129.80 -41.17
C LEU A 179 -22.26 -129.27 -41.13
N TYR A 180 -21.35 -129.80 -41.94
CA TYR A 180 -19.97 -129.31 -42.04
C TYR A 180 -19.91 -127.88 -42.61
N GLU A 181 -20.60 -127.64 -43.72
CA GLU A 181 -20.68 -126.32 -44.36
C GLU A 181 -21.32 -125.29 -43.43
N ALA A 182 -22.40 -125.66 -42.72
CA ALA A 182 -23.02 -124.80 -41.72
C ALA A 182 -22.09 -124.46 -40.53
N VAL A 183 -21.27 -125.41 -40.06
CA VAL A 183 -20.30 -125.15 -38.97
C VAL A 183 -19.15 -124.28 -39.45
N ILE A 184 -18.64 -124.48 -40.68
CA ILE A 184 -17.62 -123.62 -41.28
C ILE A 184 -18.14 -122.20 -41.51
N ASP A 185 -19.36 -122.06 -42.04
CA ASP A 185 -19.99 -120.76 -42.27
C ASP A 185 -20.29 -120.06 -40.94
N SER A 186 -20.76 -120.78 -39.93
CA SER A 186 -20.97 -120.24 -38.58
C SER A 186 -19.66 -119.76 -37.96
N ALA A 187 -18.59 -120.57 -38.01
CA ALA A 187 -17.28 -120.17 -37.50
C ALA A 187 -16.66 -119.00 -38.27
N THR A 188 -16.88 -118.95 -39.59
CA THR A 188 -16.40 -117.85 -40.45
C THR A 188 -17.16 -116.55 -40.19
N ASN A 189 -18.48 -116.63 -40.01
CA ASN A 189 -19.31 -115.48 -39.67
C ASN A 189 -18.97 -114.95 -38.26
N ASP A 190 -18.74 -115.84 -37.29
CA ASP A 190 -18.26 -115.48 -35.96
C ASP A 190 -16.89 -114.79 -36.01
N LEU A 191 -15.95 -115.31 -36.81
CA LEU A 191 -14.66 -114.64 -37.04
C LEU A 191 -14.85 -113.25 -37.65
N HIS A 192 -15.70 -113.08 -38.65
CA HIS A 192 -15.98 -111.76 -39.24
C HIS A 192 -16.53 -110.77 -38.20
N GLN A 193 -17.48 -111.19 -37.35
CA GLN A 193 -18.02 -110.34 -36.28
C GLN A 193 -16.95 -109.97 -35.25
N ARG A 194 -16.10 -110.91 -34.84
CA ARG A 194 -15.01 -110.67 -33.87
C ARG A 194 -13.90 -109.79 -34.46
N TYR A 195 -13.53 -110.00 -35.73
CA TYR A 195 -12.62 -109.09 -36.44
C TYR A 195 -13.20 -107.68 -36.61
N ALA A 196 -14.51 -107.55 -36.83
CA ALA A 196 -15.16 -106.25 -36.86
C ALA A 196 -15.08 -105.52 -35.50
N ARG A 197 -15.24 -106.25 -34.38
CA ARG A 197 -15.03 -105.69 -33.03
C ARG A 197 -13.59 -105.22 -32.82
N LEU A 198 -12.60 -106.06 -33.15
CA LEU A 198 -11.19 -105.69 -33.05
C LEU A 198 -10.82 -104.48 -33.92
N ARG A 199 -11.42 -104.35 -35.12
CA ARG A 199 -11.24 -103.16 -35.97
C ARG A 199 -11.81 -101.91 -35.31
N LEU A 200 -12.99 -102.03 -34.70
CA LEU A 200 -13.66 -100.94 -33.98
C LEU A 200 -12.88 -100.53 -32.72
N ASP A 201 -12.23 -101.47 -32.04
CA ASP A 201 -11.30 -101.19 -30.94
C ASP A 201 -10.04 -100.47 -31.44
N GLY A 202 -9.51 -100.85 -32.61
CA GLY A 202 -8.41 -100.13 -33.27
C GLY A 202 -8.76 -98.67 -33.62
N ASP A 203 -9.97 -98.43 -34.13
CA ASP A 203 -10.47 -97.07 -34.41
C ASP A 203 -10.67 -96.25 -33.12
N ARG A 204 -11.17 -96.89 -32.04
CA ARG A 204 -11.27 -96.28 -30.71
C ARG A 204 -9.90 -95.96 -30.12
N ALA A 205 -8.92 -96.85 -30.26
CA ALA A 205 -7.56 -96.64 -29.78
C ALA A 205 -6.90 -95.45 -30.47
N ARG A 206 -7.05 -95.36 -31.81
CA ARG A 206 -6.58 -94.18 -32.57
C ARG A 206 -7.26 -92.91 -32.09
N SER A 207 -8.58 -92.92 -31.90
CA SER A 207 -9.33 -91.75 -31.43
C SER A 207 -8.89 -91.30 -30.01
N LEU A 208 -8.62 -92.24 -29.10
CA LEU A 208 -8.10 -91.94 -27.77
C LEU A 208 -6.68 -91.37 -27.82
N TYR A 209 -5.83 -91.91 -28.69
CA TYR A 209 -4.48 -91.39 -28.91
C TYR A 209 -4.52 -89.94 -29.44
N ASP A 210 -5.34 -89.67 -30.45
CA ASP A 210 -5.50 -88.32 -31.01
C ASP A 210 -6.00 -87.32 -29.95
N LEU A 211 -6.96 -87.73 -29.10
CA LEU A 211 -7.43 -86.93 -27.97
C LEU A 211 -6.32 -86.67 -26.94
N MET A 212 -5.49 -87.67 -26.65
CA MET A 212 -4.39 -87.57 -25.71
C MET A 212 -3.32 -86.59 -26.21
N THR A 213 -2.87 -86.74 -27.47
CA THR A 213 -1.93 -85.81 -28.09
C THR A 213 -2.48 -84.38 -28.10
N SER A 214 -3.75 -84.20 -28.46
CA SER A 214 -4.38 -82.88 -28.46
C SER A 214 -4.49 -82.28 -27.04
N SER A 215 -4.72 -83.10 -26.01
CA SER A 215 -4.75 -82.67 -24.61
C SER A 215 -3.36 -82.33 -24.08
N GLU A 216 -2.33 -83.10 -24.45
CA GLU A 216 -0.93 -82.81 -24.15
C GLU A 216 -0.50 -81.47 -24.77
N GLU A 217 -0.86 -81.21 -26.03
CA GLU A 217 -0.60 -79.93 -26.70
C GLU A 217 -1.28 -78.77 -25.97
N ARG A 218 -2.58 -78.88 -25.66
CA ARG A 218 -3.30 -77.82 -24.92
C ARG A 218 -2.72 -77.59 -23.52
N HIS A 219 -2.31 -78.66 -22.85
CA HIS A 219 -1.63 -78.58 -21.55
C HIS A 219 -0.32 -77.81 -21.68
N GLN A 220 0.52 -78.13 -22.67
CA GLN A 220 1.79 -77.43 -22.88
C GLN A 220 1.59 -75.95 -23.20
N ILE A 221 0.63 -75.62 -24.07
CA ILE A 221 0.30 -74.21 -24.36
C ILE A 221 -0.11 -73.48 -23.07
N ALA A 222 -0.91 -74.11 -22.21
CA ALA A 222 -1.30 -73.49 -20.94
C ALA A 222 -0.12 -73.31 -19.97
N VAL A 223 0.85 -74.23 -19.95
CA VAL A 223 2.10 -74.07 -19.20
C VAL A 223 2.92 -72.91 -19.75
N ASP A 224 3.07 -72.82 -21.07
CA ASP A 224 3.83 -71.75 -21.73
C ASP A 224 3.19 -70.37 -21.49
N ASP A 225 1.85 -70.27 -21.56
CA ASP A 225 1.09 -69.06 -21.25
C ASP A 225 1.33 -68.61 -19.79
N ARG A 226 1.23 -69.53 -18.83
CA ARG A 226 1.48 -69.27 -17.40
C ARG A 226 2.91 -68.76 -17.18
N ASP A 227 3.89 -69.47 -17.72
CA ASP A 227 5.30 -69.16 -17.52
C ASP A 227 5.68 -67.84 -18.19
N GLY A 228 5.08 -67.54 -19.35
CA GLY A 228 5.19 -66.24 -20.02
C GLY A 228 4.64 -65.08 -19.18
N GLY A 229 3.46 -65.26 -18.58
CA GLY A 229 2.86 -64.28 -17.67
C GLY A 229 3.73 -64.03 -16.43
N ILE A 230 4.14 -65.10 -15.74
CA ILE A 230 5.03 -65.03 -14.56
C ILE A 230 6.36 -64.34 -14.89
N ALA A 231 6.95 -64.62 -16.05
CA ALA A 231 8.20 -64.01 -16.46
C ALA A 231 8.09 -62.50 -16.76
N THR A 232 6.90 -62.02 -17.12
CA THR A 232 6.66 -60.62 -17.49
C THR A 232 6.44 -59.72 -16.26
N ILE A 233 5.82 -60.25 -15.20
CA ILE A 233 5.49 -59.49 -13.96
C ILE A 233 6.71 -58.72 -13.40
N PRO A 234 7.90 -59.34 -13.18
CA PRO A 234 9.06 -58.62 -12.63
C PRO A 234 9.53 -57.43 -13.49
N THR A 235 9.29 -57.48 -14.80
CA THR A 235 9.63 -56.38 -15.70
C THR A 235 8.70 -55.19 -15.49
N VAL A 236 7.41 -55.44 -15.25
CA VAL A 236 6.43 -54.38 -14.94
C VAL A 236 6.68 -53.82 -13.54
N GLU A 237 6.91 -54.67 -12.55
CA GLU A 237 7.28 -54.26 -11.18
C GLU A 237 8.54 -53.37 -11.18
N GLY A 238 9.56 -53.73 -11.97
CA GLY A 238 10.77 -52.91 -12.10
C GLY A 238 10.51 -51.52 -12.69
N ARG A 239 9.56 -51.39 -13.63
CA ARG A 239 9.15 -50.08 -14.18
C ARG A 239 8.38 -49.24 -13.18
N ILE A 240 7.50 -49.87 -12.39
CA ILE A 240 6.79 -49.22 -11.29
C ILE A 240 7.78 -48.68 -10.27
N ALA A 241 8.70 -49.53 -9.78
CA ALA A 241 9.71 -49.14 -8.80
C ALA A 241 10.59 -47.97 -9.31
N SER A 242 11.01 -48.01 -10.58
CA SER A 242 11.75 -46.89 -11.19
C SER A 242 10.95 -45.59 -11.20
N SER A 243 9.65 -45.66 -11.50
CA SER A 243 8.76 -44.49 -11.52
C SER A 243 8.53 -43.95 -10.10
N GLU A 244 8.41 -44.83 -9.09
CA GLU A 244 8.29 -44.46 -7.69
C GLU A 244 9.55 -43.76 -7.16
N ASP A 245 10.74 -44.26 -7.53
CA ASP A 245 12.02 -43.64 -7.19
C ASP A 245 12.16 -42.24 -7.81
N GLU A 246 11.74 -42.06 -9.07
CA GLU A 246 11.70 -40.76 -9.74
C GLU A 246 10.72 -39.78 -9.04
N ILE A 247 9.54 -40.27 -8.64
CA ILE A 247 8.58 -39.47 -7.84
C ILE A 247 9.21 -39.05 -6.51
N ALA A 248 9.94 -39.93 -5.82
CA ALA A 248 10.59 -39.62 -4.56
C ALA A 248 11.70 -38.56 -4.72
N ALA A 249 12.50 -38.66 -5.79
CA ALA A 249 13.51 -37.66 -6.14
C ALA A 249 12.87 -36.30 -6.45
N ALA A 250 11.83 -36.27 -7.29
CA ALA A 250 11.09 -35.06 -7.65
C ALA A 250 10.48 -34.35 -6.42
N ARG A 251 9.93 -35.11 -5.46
CA ARG A 251 9.43 -34.54 -4.19
C ARG A 251 10.53 -33.90 -3.35
N THR A 252 11.73 -34.47 -3.37
CA THR A 252 12.89 -33.89 -2.67
C THR A 252 13.32 -32.57 -3.33
N GLU A 253 13.28 -32.50 -4.66
CA GLU A 253 13.55 -31.27 -5.41
C GLU A 253 12.52 -30.16 -5.12
N ILE A 254 11.23 -30.50 -5.10
CA ILE A 254 10.17 -29.55 -4.70
C ILE A 254 10.39 -29.04 -3.26
N ALA A 255 10.76 -29.93 -2.34
CA ALA A 255 11.02 -29.53 -0.96
C ALA A 255 12.20 -28.56 -0.85
N ALA A 256 13.26 -28.76 -1.64
CA ALA A 256 14.39 -27.84 -1.72
C ALA A 256 13.99 -26.49 -2.34
N ALA A 257 13.22 -26.51 -3.42
CA ALA A 257 12.69 -25.29 -4.07
C ALA A 257 11.81 -24.46 -3.11
N HIS A 258 10.95 -25.10 -2.33
CA HIS A 258 10.14 -24.40 -1.32
C HIS A 258 11.00 -23.79 -0.20
N ALA A 259 12.10 -24.45 0.19
CA ALA A 259 13.03 -23.89 1.18
C ALA A 259 13.76 -22.65 0.62
N GLU A 260 14.13 -22.67 -0.67
CA GLU A 260 14.73 -21.51 -1.36
C GLU A 260 13.74 -20.35 -1.47
N ILE A 261 12.49 -20.61 -1.86
CA ILE A 261 11.43 -19.59 -1.87
C ILE A 261 11.25 -18.97 -0.47
N ALA A 262 11.29 -19.77 0.59
CA ALA A 262 11.15 -19.26 1.95
C ALA A 262 12.34 -18.35 2.37
N ASP A 263 13.56 -18.68 1.95
CA ASP A 263 14.75 -17.81 2.18
C ASP A 263 14.62 -16.48 1.42
N GLU A 264 14.21 -16.53 0.15
CA GLU A 264 13.99 -15.32 -0.65
C GLU A 264 12.86 -14.44 -0.09
N GLN A 265 11.77 -15.04 0.39
CA GLN A 265 10.69 -14.31 1.08
C GLN A 265 11.18 -13.63 2.37
N SER A 266 12.11 -14.28 3.10
CA SER A 266 12.74 -13.68 4.28
C SER A 266 13.58 -12.44 3.92
N LYS A 267 14.31 -12.47 2.78
CA LYS A 267 15.06 -11.32 2.28
C LYS A 267 14.13 -10.17 1.88
N ILE A 268 13.01 -10.46 1.22
CA ILE A 268 11.98 -9.44 0.93
C ILE A 268 11.45 -8.82 2.23
N ALA A 269 11.16 -9.63 3.25
CA ALA A 269 10.67 -9.12 4.53
C ALA A 269 11.71 -8.21 5.23
N ALA A 270 12.99 -8.57 5.18
CA ALA A 270 14.07 -7.74 5.72
C ALA A 270 14.20 -6.40 4.97
N ALA A 271 14.19 -6.44 3.63
CA ALA A 271 14.24 -5.24 2.79
C ALA A 271 13.02 -4.32 3.03
N GLN A 272 11.83 -4.89 3.25
CA GLN A 272 10.64 -4.11 3.61
C GLN A 272 10.74 -3.46 5.00
N ALA A 273 11.44 -4.09 5.95
CA ALA A 273 11.71 -3.48 7.25
C ALA A 273 12.68 -2.31 7.13
N GLU A 274 13.74 -2.45 6.32
CA GLU A 274 14.69 -1.37 6.02
C GLU A 274 14.00 -0.15 5.38
N ILE A 275 13.11 -0.38 4.41
CA ILE A 275 12.27 0.70 3.84
C ILE A 275 11.39 1.36 4.92
N ALA A 276 10.88 0.61 5.90
CA ALA A 276 10.07 1.18 6.97
C ALA A 276 10.90 2.07 7.90
N ASP A 277 12.12 1.65 8.24
CA ASP A 277 13.06 2.43 9.06
C ASP A 277 13.46 3.73 8.35
N ILE A 278 13.75 3.68 7.03
CA ILE A 278 14.03 4.89 6.25
C ILE A 278 12.83 5.85 6.22
N HIS A 279 11.60 5.34 6.09
CA HIS A 279 10.42 6.20 6.17
C HIS A 279 10.26 6.90 7.53
N GLU A 280 10.66 6.26 8.62
CA GLU A 280 10.69 6.88 9.95
C GLU A 280 11.74 8.00 10.01
N SER A 281 12.94 7.76 9.45
CA SER A 281 13.99 8.78 9.28
C SER A 281 13.48 10.01 8.50
N ILE A 282 12.87 9.79 7.32
CA ILE A 282 12.27 10.87 6.51
C ILE A 282 11.23 11.66 7.33
N ALA A 283 10.42 10.99 8.14
CA ALA A 283 9.40 11.65 8.95
C ALA A 283 10.01 12.56 10.03
N ASP A 284 11.10 12.13 10.66
CA ASP A 284 11.86 12.94 11.62
C ASP A 284 12.49 14.17 10.93
N VAL A 285 13.11 13.99 9.77
CA VAL A 285 13.68 15.09 8.97
C VAL A 285 12.60 16.09 8.54
N LEU A 286 11.42 15.62 8.13
CA LEU A 286 10.29 16.49 7.79
C LEU A 286 9.79 17.29 9.01
N ALA A 287 9.78 16.70 10.20
CA ALA A 287 9.42 17.41 11.43
C ALA A 287 10.44 18.50 11.76
N GLU A 288 11.73 18.26 11.52
CA GLU A 288 12.79 19.26 11.67
C GLU A 288 12.63 20.41 10.66
N ILE A 289 12.34 20.11 9.39
CA ILE A 289 12.04 21.13 8.38
C ILE A 289 10.87 22.00 8.83
N ALA A 290 9.77 21.39 9.30
CA ALA A 290 8.60 22.13 9.76
C ALA A 290 8.92 23.02 10.98
N TRP A 291 9.77 22.53 11.88
CA TRP A 291 10.27 23.30 13.01
C TRP A 291 11.11 24.49 12.54
N LEU A 292 12.07 24.29 11.64
CA LEU A 292 12.91 25.36 11.08
C LEU A 292 12.11 26.41 10.31
N ASP A 293 11.12 25.97 9.52
CA ASP A 293 10.25 26.84 8.74
C ASP A 293 9.38 27.74 9.64
N SER A 294 9.02 27.27 10.84
CA SER A 294 8.26 28.07 11.81
C SER A 294 8.99 29.34 12.27
N PHE A 295 10.32 29.38 12.15
CA PHE A 295 11.15 30.55 12.48
C PHE A 295 11.41 31.48 11.29
N ASN A 296 11.03 31.11 10.07
CA ASN A 296 11.46 31.80 8.85
C ASN A 296 10.58 32.98 8.42
N VAL A 297 9.48 33.29 9.12
CA VAL A 297 8.52 34.29 8.64
C VAL A 297 8.24 35.38 9.68
N SER A 298 8.63 36.62 9.38
CA SER A 298 8.20 37.80 10.15
C SER A 298 7.87 38.97 9.23
N MET A 299 6.60 39.39 9.20
CA MET A 299 6.21 40.68 8.64
C MET A 299 6.99 41.77 9.40
N ALA A 300 7.70 42.65 8.71
CA ALA A 300 8.61 43.60 9.34
C ALA A 300 7.91 44.49 10.40
N TRP A 301 6.65 44.86 10.17
CA TRP A 301 5.92 45.82 11.01
C TRP A 301 5.26 45.22 12.26
N THR A 302 5.10 43.90 12.32
CA THR A 302 4.43 43.23 13.43
C THR A 302 5.21 42.06 14.00
N GLY A 303 6.21 41.53 13.30
CA GLY A 303 6.88 40.28 13.70
C GLY A 303 6.01 39.03 13.54
N LEU A 304 4.75 39.18 13.08
CA LEU A 304 3.85 38.05 12.87
C LEU A 304 4.27 37.24 11.64
N GLN A 305 3.92 35.95 11.65
CA GLN A 305 4.14 35.09 10.50
C GLN A 305 3.35 35.60 9.28
N GLY A 306 4.06 35.85 8.19
CA GLY A 306 3.55 36.14 6.85
C GLY A 306 4.52 36.99 6.03
N ASN A 307 4.19 37.20 4.76
CA ASN A 307 4.95 38.08 3.88
C ASN A 307 4.49 39.52 4.03
N ASP A 308 5.43 40.48 4.04
CA ASP A 308 5.09 41.90 4.01
C ASP A 308 4.33 42.23 2.72
N PRO A 309 3.13 42.83 2.80
CA PRO A 309 2.45 43.31 1.61
C PRO A 309 3.26 44.46 1.00
N HIS A 310 3.53 44.36 -0.30
CA HIS A 310 4.26 45.35 -1.08
C HIS A 310 3.43 46.62 -1.32
N ARG A 311 3.35 47.48 -0.30
CA ARG A 311 2.60 48.74 -0.29
C ARG A 311 3.17 49.72 0.75
N PRO A 312 2.97 51.05 0.58
CA PRO A 312 3.39 52.03 1.56
C PRO A 312 2.57 51.94 2.85
N ALA A 313 3.13 52.44 3.95
CA ALA A 313 2.38 52.64 5.17
C ALA A 313 1.26 53.67 4.97
N LEU A 314 0.06 53.34 5.44
CA LEU A 314 -1.09 54.24 5.52
C LEU A 314 -1.26 54.68 6.97
N THR A 315 -1.15 55.97 7.21
CA THR A 315 -1.38 56.58 8.51
C THR A 315 -2.71 57.31 8.54
N VAL A 316 -3.51 57.06 9.57
CA VAL A 316 -4.81 57.69 9.76
C VAL A 316 -4.87 58.40 11.11
N LYS A 317 -5.18 59.70 11.06
CA LYS A 317 -5.42 60.49 12.27
C LYS A 317 -6.82 60.21 12.80
N ILE A 318 -6.94 59.63 13.99
CA ILE A 318 -8.21 59.16 14.55
C ILE A 318 -8.59 59.95 15.81
N ASP A 319 -9.87 60.27 15.93
CA ASP A 319 -10.45 60.95 17.09
C ASP A 319 -10.39 60.06 18.35
N ASN A 320 -10.09 60.67 19.50
CA ASN A 320 -10.19 60.02 20.80
C ASN A 320 -11.01 60.83 21.82
N ALA A 321 -11.84 61.76 21.35
CA ALA A 321 -12.88 62.35 22.20
C ALA A 321 -13.92 61.29 22.60
N SER A 322 -14.57 61.46 23.76
CA SER A 322 -15.60 60.54 24.23
C SER A 322 -16.72 60.31 23.21
N ALA A 323 -17.18 61.37 22.53
CA ALA A 323 -18.21 61.30 21.49
C ALA A 323 -17.76 60.59 20.20
N ALA A 324 -16.48 60.24 20.08
CA ALA A 324 -15.92 59.51 18.95
C ALA A 324 -15.51 58.07 19.27
N ARG A 325 -15.69 57.64 20.52
CA ARG A 325 -15.53 56.24 20.91
C ARG A 325 -16.86 55.48 20.79
N PRO A 326 -16.83 54.19 20.43
CA PRO A 326 -15.66 53.42 19.99
C PRO A 326 -15.19 53.80 18.57
N GLN A 327 -13.93 53.56 18.25
CA GLN A 327 -13.34 53.73 16.91
C GLN A 327 -13.57 52.48 16.06
N THR A 328 -13.53 52.62 14.73
CA THR A 328 -13.56 51.49 13.78
C THR A 328 -12.17 51.28 13.20
N GLY A 329 -11.76 50.02 13.06
CA GLY A 329 -10.52 49.65 12.38
C GLY A 329 -9.23 49.85 13.21
N ILE A 330 -9.36 50.19 14.50
CA ILE A 330 -8.20 50.53 15.34
C ILE A 330 -7.43 49.28 15.81
N ASN A 331 -8.10 48.12 15.87
CA ASN A 331 -7.50 46.86 16.31
C ASN A 331 -6.66 46.22 15.21
N GLU A 332 -6.80 46.64 13.96
CA GLU A 332 -6.02 46.13 12.84
C GLU A 332 -4.70 46.89 12.67
N ALA A 333 -4.56 48.08 13.28
CA ALA A 333 -3.36 48.89 13.13
C ALA A 333 -2.11 48.16 13.68
N ASP A 334 -1.05 48.14 12.88
CA ASP A 334 0.24 47.57 13.28
C ASP A 334 0.83 48.39 14.43
N VAL A 335 0.78 49.72 14.28
CA VAL A 335 1.24 50.68 15.27
C VAL A 335 0.23 51.80 15.49
N VAL A 336 0.00 52.15 16.76
CA VAL A 336 -0.85 53.30 17.13
C VAL A 336 -0.07 54.23 18.03
N TYR A 337 0.17 55.47 17.60
CA TYR A 337 0.69 56.52 18.49
C TYR A 337 -0.46 57.31 19.12
N GLU A 338 -0.40 57.54 20.44
CA GLU A 338 -1.29 58.40 21.18
C GLU A 338 -0.55 59.68 21.61
N GLU A 339 -1.00 60.84 21.10
CA GLU A 339 -0.39 62.15 21.40
C GLU A 339 -1.37 63.10 22.08
N ILE A 340 -0.85 63.99 22.93
CA ILE A 340 -1.64 65.05 23.58
C ILE A 340 -2.03 66.11 22.56
N VAL A 341 -3.30 66.49 22.57
CA VAL A 341 -3.86 67.58 21.76
C VAL A 341 -4.50 68.65 22.66
N GLU A 342 -5.23 69.59 22.06
CA GLU A 342 -5.82 70.72 22.80
C GLU A 342 -6.73 70.26 23.95
N ALA A 343 -6.76 71.08 25.02
CA ALA A 343 -7.59 70.87 26.20
C ALA A 343 -7.31 69.58 27.01
N GLY A 344 -6.12 68.97 26.85
CA GLY A 344 -5.72 67.78 27.63
C GLY A 344 -6.42 66.50 27.17
N LEU A 345 -6.93 66.47 25.94
CA LEU A 345 -7.38 65.26 25.26
C LEU A 345 -6.22 64.65 24.47
N THR A 346 -6.41 63.45 23.92
CA THR A 346 -5.46 62.83 23.00
C THR A 346 -6.09 62.60 21.62
N ARG A 347 -5.24 62.28 20.64
CA ARG A 347 -5.66 61.68 19.35
C ARG A 347 -4.74 60.52 19.02
N PHE A 348 -5.27 59.58 18.25
CA PHE A 348 -4.50 58.46 17.74
C PHE A 348 -3.95 58.76 16.35
N VAL A 349 -2.78 58.22 16.07
CA VAL A 349 -2.16 58.14 14.75
C VAL A 349 -1.97 56.64 14.50
N ALA A 350 -2.93 56.03 13.81
CA ALA A 350 -2.92 54.61 13.53
C ALA A 350 -2.23 54.36 12.19
N ILE A 351 -1.26 53.45 12.17
CA ILE A 351 -0.45 53.11 11.01
C ILE A 351 -0.75 51.67 10.61
N PHE A 352 -1.06 51.49 9.33
CA PHE A 352 -1.35 50.21 8.70
C PHE A 352 -0.33 49.99 7.58
N GLN A 353 0.28 48.82 7.58
CA GLN A 353 1.18 48.32 6.55
C GLN A 353 0.84 46.85 6.31
N SER A 354 0.77 46.03 7.35
CA SER A 354 0.60 44.58 7.24
C SER A 354 -0.87 44.15 7.04
N THR A 355 -1.82 44.87 7.61
CA THR A 355 -3.26 44.55 7.56
C THR A 355 -4.09 45.64 6.87
N SER A 356 -5.35 45.37 6.54
CA SER A 356 -6.33 46.39 6.13
C SER A 356 -7.64 46.20 6.89
N PRO A 357 -8.12 47.21 7.65
CA PRO A 357 -9.44 47.12 8.30
C PRO A 357 -10.62 47.34 7.34
N GLY A 358 -10.36 47.71 6.08
CA GLY A 358 -11.38 48.14 5.11
C GLY A 358 -11.99 49.51 5.42
N THR A 359 -12.44 49.74 6.67
CA THR A 359 -13.01 50.99 7.19
C THR A 359 -12.25 51.47 8.43
N VAL A 360 -11.98 52.77 8.53
CA VAL A 360 -11.27 53.35 9.67
C VAL A 360 -11.81 54.73 10.05
N GLY A 361 -11.92 55.01 11.36
CA GLY A 361 -12.32 56.32 11.88
C GLY A 361 -12.91 56.30 13.29
N PRO A 362 -13.48 57.42 13.78
CA PRO A 362 -13.65 58.69 13.06
C PRO A 362 -12.33 59.42 12.78
N VAL A 363 -12.14 59.86 11.54
CA VAL A 363 -10.93 60.59 11.10
C VAL A 363 -10.95 62.03 11.59
N ARG A 364 -9.81 62.48 12.13
CA ARG A 364 -9.62 63.80 12.74
C ARG A 364 -8.52 64.65 12.14
N SER A 365 -8.51 65.91 12.59
CA SER A 365 -7.62 66.93 12.10
C SER A 365 -6.16 66.64 12.43
N GLY A 366 -5.28 66.84 11.44
CA GLY A 366 -3.84 66.75 11.61
C GLY A 366 -3.28 67.86 12.50
N ARG A 367 -2.06 67.66 12.98
CA ARG A 367 -1.28 68.55 13.85
C ARG A 367 0.12 68.75 13.28
N THR A 368 0.80 69.81 13.71
CA THR A 368 2.17 70.10 13.26
C THR A 368 3.20 69.09 13.76
N SER A 369 2.86 68.26 14.76
CA SER A 369 3.63 67.09 15.19
C SER A 369 3.57 65.92 14.20
N ASP A 370 2.47 65.77 13.45
CA ASP A 370 2.25 64.59 12.61
C ASP A 370 3.31 64.42 11.51
N PRO A 371 3.70 65.46 10.73
CA PRO A 371 4.78 65.33 9.76
C PRO A 371 6.09 64.79 10.37
N ILE A 372 6.54 65.39 11.47
CA ILE A 372 7.80 65.04 12.12
C ILE A 372 7.73 63.60 12.67
N LEU A 373 6.59 63.19 13.22
CA LEU A 373 6.40 61.81 13.68
C LEU A 373 6.50 60.82 12.52
N LEU A 374 5.89 61.11 11.37
CA LEU A 374 5.64 60.16 10.28
C LEU A 374 6.71 60.09 9.20
N GLU A 375 7.61 61.08 9.12
CA GLU A 375 8.69 61.13 8.14
C GLU A 375 9.56 59.85 8.07
N GLY A 376 9.69 59.13 9.19
CA GLY A 376 10.50 57.92 9.29
C GLY A 376 9.93 56.68 8.61
N PHE A 377 8.68 56.73 8.12
CA PHE A 377 7.97 55.57 7.57
C PHE A 377 7.90 55.58 6.05
N ASP A 378 8.97 56.06 5.41
CA ASP A 378 9.13 56.18 3.95
C ASP A 378 7.92 56.82 3.24
N ARG A 379 7.73 58.12 3.51
CA ARG A 379 6.71 58.95 2.85
C ARG A 379 5.31 58.33 2.95
N PRO A 380 4.79 58.04 4.15
CA PRO A 380 3.52 57.32 4.29
C PRO A 380 2.36 58.13 3.71
N LEU A 381 1.28 57.42 3.35
CA LEU A 381 0.00 58.05 3.01
C LEU A 381 -0.61 58.62 4.29
N PHE A 382 -0.88 59.92 4.35
CA PHE A 382 -1.44 60.55 5.55
C PHE A 382 -2.90 60.98 5.35
N ALA A 383 -3.80 60.29 6.06
CA ALA A 383 -5.23 60.48 6.05
C ALA A 383 -5.71 61.27 7.29
N TYR A 384 -6.34 62.42 7.07
CA TYR A 384 -6.83 63.32 8.11
C TYR A 384 -8.05 64.13 7.62
N SER A 385 -8.82 64.75 8.53
CA SER A 385 -10.06 65.46 8.20
C SER A 385 -9.92 66.99 8.11
N GLY A 386 -8.77 67.44 7.59
CA GLY A 386 -8.39 68.85 7.46
C GLY A 386 -7.71 69.41 8.70
N ALA A 387 -6.91 70.47 8.55
CA ALA A 387 -6.25 71.18 9.65
C ALA A 387 -6.29 72.70 9.45
N ASN A 388 -5.73 73.45 10.40
CA ASN A 388 -5.62 74.91 10.23
C ASN A 388 -4.60 75.25 9.13
N ARG A 389 -4.61 76.51 8.64
CA ARG A 389 -3.73 76.93 7.53
C ARG A 389 -2.25 76.65 7.78
N GLY A 390 -1.74 76.91 8.99
CA GLY A 390 -0.33 76.68 9.32
C GLY A 390 0.02 75.19 9.37
N THR A 391 -0.87 74.34 9.89
CA THR A 391 -0.70 72.89 9.87
C THR A 391 -0.74 72.34 8.45
N ASN A 392 -1.68 72.77 7.60
CA ASN A 392 -1.71 72.36 6.20
C ASN A 392 -0.42 72.80 5.47
N GLN A 393 0.14 73.97 5.79
CA GLN A 393 1.44 74.39 5.25
C GLN A 393 2.58 73.45 5.69
N ALA A 394 2.59 73.03 6.96
CA ALA A 394 3.58 72.07 7.46
C ALA A 394 3.45 70.69 6.79
N ILE A 395 2.23 70.17 6.63
CA ILE A 395 1.96 68.91 5.93
C ILE A 395 2.40 69.01 4.46
N ASN A 396 2.02 70.08 3.74
CA ASN A 396 2.40 70.27 2.34
C ASN A 396 3.90 70.44 2.12
N ALA A 397 4.63 70.93 3.14
CA ALA A 397 6.09 71.07 3.08
C ALA A 397 6.84 69.79 3.48
N SER A 398 6.13 68.78 4.00
CA SER A 398 6.69 67.50 4.43
C SER A 398 6.77 66.51 3.26
N PRO A 399 7.54 65.42 3.40
CA PRO A 399 7.62 64.39 2.37
C PRO A 399 6.44 63.39 2.38
N LEU A 400 5.47 63.58 3.29
CA LEU A 400 4.25 62.76 3.38
C LEU A 400 3.41 62.87 2.10
N VAL A 401 2.68 61.80 1.79
CA VAL A 401 1.68 61.83 0.71
C VAL A 401 0.33 62.17 1.30
N ASP A 402 -0.14 63.39 1.04
CA ASP A 402 -1.43 63.87 1.56
C ASP A 402 -2.59 63.15 0.85
N VAL A 403 -3.23 62.24 1.58
CA VAL A 403 -4.48 61.57 1.19
C VAL A 403 -5.63 61.99 2.11
N GLY A 404 -5.55 63.18 2.70
CA GLY A 404 -6.57 63.73 3.57
C GLY A 404 -7.90 63.97 2.86
N TYR A 405 -8.96 64.19 3.63
CA TYR A 405 -10.33 64.36 3.13
C TYR A 405 -10.44 65.39 2.00
N ASP A 406 -9.71 66.50 2.08
CA ASP A 406 -9.76 67.58 1.10
C ASP A 406 -9.13 67.18 -0.26
N ASN A 407 -8.23 66.18 -0.28
CA ASN A 407 -7.50 65.73 -1.48
C ASN A 407 -8.00 64.37 -2.01
N ALA A 408 -8.52 63.50 -1.15
CA ALA A 408 -8.97 62.15 -1.48
C ALA A 408 -10.44 61.92 -1.09
N ALA A 409 -11.30 62.93 -1.20
CA ALA A 409 -12.68 62.94 -0.72
C ALA A 409 -13.52 61.71 -1.10
N SER A 410 -13.26 61.09 -2.25
CA SER A 410 -13.95 59.87 -2.70
C SER A 410 -13.73 58.65 -1.81
N ALA A 411 -12.62 58.61 -1.06
CA ALA A 411 -12.32 57.54 -0.11
C ALA A 411 -12.98 57.74 1.27
N TYR A 412 -13.74 58.82 1.46
CA TYR A 412 -14.32 59.20 2.75
C TYR A 412 -15.84 59.33 2.70
N TRP A 413 -16.49 59.10 3.83
CA TRP A 413 -17.91 59.35 4.01
C TRP A 413 -18.23 59.81 5.43
N ARG A 414 -19.39 60.45 5.59
CA ARG A 414 -19.93 60.79 6.92
C ARG A 414 -20.96 59.78 7.35
N SER A 415 -20.73 59.13 8.49
CA SER A 415 -21.72 58.26 9.11
C SER A 415 -22.89 59.09 9.66
N SER A 416 -24.11 58.58 9.48
CA SER A 416 -25.33 59.13 10.08
C SER A 416 -25.50 58.73 11.55
N SER A 417 -24.76 57.74 12.03
CA SER A 417 -24.86 57.25 13.42
C SER A 417 -24.24 58.19 14.44
N ARG A 418 -23.47 59.20 14.00
CA ARG A 418 -22.78 60.16 14.86
C ARG A 418 -22.91 61.59 14.35
N ARG A 419 -22.90 62.55 15.27
CA ARG A 419 -22.92 63.98 14.92
C ARG A 419 -21.53 64.44 14.50
N ALA A 420 -21.49 65.32 13.49
CA ALA A 420 -20.27 66.05 13.18
C ALA A 420 -19.77 66.82 14.44
N PRO A 421 -18.45 66.82 14.70
CA PRO A 421 -17.38 66.41 13.77
C PRO A 421 -16.80 65.01 14.05
N HIS A 422 -17.51 64.15 14.79
CA HIS A 422 -17.06 62.80 15.19
C HIS A 422 -17.56 61.68 14.27
N ASN A 423 -17.80 61.99 12.99
CA ASN A 423 -18.54 61.10 12.09
C ASN A 423 -17.92 60.89 10.71
N LEU A 424 -16.69 61.36 10.46
CA LEU A 424 -16.02 61.13 9.18
C LEU A 424 -15.24 59.81 9.22
N TYR A 425 -15.40 58.95 8.23
CA TYR A 425 -14.71 57.66 8.11
C TYR A 425 -14.03 57.57 6.73
N ALA A 426 -13.03 56.70 6.62
CA ALA A 426 -12.29 56.46 5.40
C ALA A 426 -12.19 54.97 5.07
N SER A 427 -12.03 54.65 3.79
CA SER A 427 -11.71 53.30 3.32
C SER A 427 -10.20 53.16 3.13
N THR A 428 -9.57 52.25 3.86
CA THR A 428 -8.12 52.01 3.77
C THR A 428 -7.73 51.48 2.39
N ASP A 429 -8.49 50.52 1.85
CA ASP A 429 -8.25 49.95 0.52
C ASP A 429 -8.37 51.02 -0.58
N SER A 430 -9.35 51.92 -0.47
CA SER A 430 -9.51 53.02 -1.42
C SER A 430 -8.35 54.01 -1.37
N LEU A 431 -7.82 54.30 -0.18
CA LEU A 431 -6.68 55.20 -0.01
C LEU A 431 -5.39 54.61 -0.59
N TRP A 432 -5.14 53.31 -0.38
CA TRP A 432 -4.01 52.63 -1.04
C TRP A 432 -4.20 52.53 -2.55
N ALA A 433 -5.41 52.28 -3.03
CA ALA A 433 -5.68 52.15 -4.47
C ALA A 433 -5.36 53.42 -5.27
N LEU A 434 -5.42 54.61 -4.63
CA LEU A 434 -4.98 55.88 -5.25
C LEU A 434 -3.46 55.94 -5.50
N HIS A 435 -2.70 55.04 -4.88
CA HIS A 435 -1.23 54.96 -4.92
C HIS A 435 -0.74 53.52 -5.15
N ALA A 436 -1.47 52.72 -5.94
CA ALA A 436 -1.16 51.32 -6.21
C ALA A 436 0.19 51.11 -6.92
N ASP A 437 0.77 52.16 -7.48
CA ASP A 437 2.11 52.18 -8.08
C ASP A 437 3.24 52.13 -7.03
N ARG A 438 2.95 52.41 -5.77
CA ARG A 438 3.92 52.35 -4.68
C ARG A 438 3.92 50.96 -4.05
N THR A 439 5.01 50.22 -4.25
CA THR A 439 5.15 48.83 -3.79
C THR A 439 6.25 48.60 -2.76
N ASP A 440 6.99 49.66 -2.42
CA ASP A 440 8.07 49.58 -1.44
C ASP A 440 7.52 49.32 -0.03
N VAL A 441 8.13 48.37 0.67
CA VAL A 441 7.82 48.08 2.08
C VAL A 441 8.61 49.08 2.94
N PRO A 442 7.94 49.94 3.73
CA PRO A 442 8.61 50.96 4.53
C PRO A 442 9.39 50.33 5.70
N PRO A 443 10.42 51.01 6.23
CA PRO A 443 11.15 50.51 7.40
C PRO A 443 10.23 50.40 8.62
N ALA A 444 10.35 49.29 9.34
CA ALA A 444 9.55 49.04 10.53
C ALA A 444 9.97 49.92 11.72
N PRO A 445 9.02 50.34 12.57
CA PRO A 445 9.30 51.15 13.76
C PRO A 445 9.99 50.39 14.90
N PHE A 446 9.85 49.08 14.94
CA PHE A 446 10.33 48.23 16.02
C PHE A 446 10.97 46.96 15.49
N THR A 447 11.82 46.36 16.31
CA THR A 447 12.38 45.03 16.10
C THR A 447 11.57 44.03 16.92
N PHE A 448 11.21 42.91 16.30
CA PHE A 448 10.41 41.86 16.92
C PHE A 448 11.27 40.62 17.13
N GLY A 449 11.06 39.97 18.27
CA GLY A 449 11.56 38.63 18.55
C GLY A 449 10.60 37.55 18.05
N TRP A 450 10.79 36.33 18.52
CA TRP A 450 9.82 35.23 18.33
C TRP A 450 8.96 35.01 19.58
N GLU A 451 7.83 34.34 19.40
CA GLU A 451 6.95 33.98 20.51
C GLU A 451 7.70 33.10 21.53
N GLY A 452 7.60 33.43 22.82
CA GLY A 452 8.29 32.71 23.89
C GLY A 452 9.81 32.98 23.99
N GLN A 453 10.35 33.90 23.18
CA GLN A 453 11.73 34.33 23.31
C GLN A 453 12.05 34.81 24.75
N PRO A 454 13.16 34.37 25.36
CA PRO A 454 13.61 34.88 26.65
C PRO A 454 13.79 36.40 26.63
N LEU A 455 13.25 37.06 27.65
CA LEU A 455 13.45 38.49 27.86
C LEU A 455 14.82 38.76 28.52
N PRO A 456 15.39 39.97 28.37
CA PRO A 456 16.60 40.37 29.10
C PRO A 456 16.40 40.27 30.62
N ASP A 457 17.49 40.01 31.36
CA ASP A 457 17.48 39.91 32.83
C ASP A 457 16.97 41.19 33.54
N SER A 458 16.99 42.33 32.85
CA SER A 458 16.47 43.62 33.34
C SER A 458 14.95 43.75 33.26
N ALA A 459 14.25 42.78 32.66
CA ALA A 459 12.79 42.77 32.56
C ALA A 459 12.13 42.52 33.94
N ILE A 460 11.12 43.31 34.26
CA ILE A 460 10.40 43.27 35.54
C ILE A 460 8.96 42.86 35.28
N ALA A 461 8.44 41.87 36.00
CA ALA A 461 7.02 41.50 35.88
C ALA A 461 6.12 42.71 36.16
N ALA A 462 5.14 42.95 35.30
CA ALA A 462 4.23 44.09 35.39
C ALA A 462 2.79 43.67 35.08
N GLU A 463 1.86 44.10 35.92
CA GLU A 463 0.42 43.87 35.75
C GLU A 463 -0.23 44.96 34.90
N GLY A 464 0.38 46.14 34.76
CA GLY A 464 -0.16 47.21 33.94
C GLY A 464 0.55 48.56 34.02
N VAL A 465 0.07 49.51 33.21
CA VAL A 465 0.52 50.91 33.20
C VAL A 465 -0.63 51.88 32.99
N THR A 466 -0.64 52.95 33.78
CA THR A 466 -1.57 54.07 33.69
C THR A 466 -0.83 55.33 33.26
N ILE A 467 -1.37 56.04 32.27
CA ILE A 467 -0.85 57.31 31.73
C ILE A 467 -1.93 58.39 31.83
N ASP A 468 -1.68 59.45 32.59
CA ASP A 468 -2.55 60.61 32.71
C ASP A 468 -2.13 61.75 31.76
N PHE A 469 -2.89 61.89 30.67
CA PHE A 469 -2.73 62.98 29.70
C PHE A 469 -3.46 64.28 30.09
N GLY A 470 -4.08 64.33 31.27
CA GLY A 470 -4.77 65.48 31.83
C GLY A 470 -6.28 65.28 31.93
N ARG A 471 -7.02 65.35 30.81
CA ARG A 471 -8.47 65.02 30.80
C ARG A 471 -8.76 63.59 30.37
N LEU A 472 -7.73 62.90 29.90
CA LEU A 472 -7.80 61.53 29.43
C LEU A 472 -6.74 60.71 30.14
N VAL A 473 -7.17 59.66 30.82
CA VAL A 473 -6.33 58.66 31.47
C VAL A 473 -6.43 57.38 30.65
N ALA A 474 -5.30 56.91 30.12
CA ALA A 474 -5.18 55.61 29.48
C ALA A 474 -4.64 54.61 30.50
N ASP A 475 -5.29 53.47 30.66
CA ASP A 475 -4.78 52.35 31.47
C ASP A 475 -4.64 51.12 30.59
N TYR A 476 -3.58 50.35 30.80
CA TYR A 476 -3.31 49.08 30.15
C TYR A 476 -3.09 48.03 31.23
N ALA A 477 -3.85 46.93 31.18
CA ALA A 477 -3.72 45.81 32.10
C ALA A 477 -3.35 44.54 31.34
N TRP A 478 -2.35 43.79 31.82
CA TRP A 478 -1.98 42.51 31.22
C TRP A 478 -3.05 41.44 31.48
N ASP A 479 -3.42 40.67 30.45
CA ASP A 479 -4.41 39.59 30.57
C ASP A 479 -3.86 38.18 30.34
N GLY A 480 -2.55 38.05 30.17
CA GLY A 480 -1.89 36.80 29.79
C GLY A 480 -1.53 36.71 28.31
N SER A 481 -2.14 37.54 27.46
CA SER A 481 -1.92 37.53 26.00
C SER A 481 -1.68 38.93 25.41
N GLY A 482 -2.29 39.97 25.98
CA GLY A 482 -2.17 41.36 25.52
C GLY A 482 -2.46 42.38 26.63
N TRP A 483 -2.25 43.65 26.32
CA TRP A 483 -2.42 44.77 27.24
C TRP A 483 -3.79 45.45 27.06
N GLN A 484 -4.80 44.97 27.79
CA GLN A 484 -6.16 45.48 27.69
C GLN A 484 -6.28 46.96 28.05
N ARG A 485 -6.66 47.78 27.08
CA ARG A 485 -6.75 49.24 27.24
C ARG A 485 -8.09 49.68 27.82
N SER A 486 -8.06 50.59 28.78
CA SER A 486 -9.20 51.35 29.29
C SER A 486 -8.97 52.85 29.10
N THR A 487 -10.03 53.65 29.02
CA THR A 487 -9.94 55.11 29.01
C THR A 487 -10.87 55.71 30.05
N ASN A 488 -10.32 56.54 30.95
CA ASN A 488 -11.07 57.14 32.06
C ASN A 488 -11.86 56.11 32.88
N GLY A 489 -11.28 54.92 33.07
CA GLY A 489 -11.90 53.80 33.80
C GLY A 489 -12.90 52.95 33.00
N GLU A 490 -13.22 53.32 31.77
CA GLU A 490 -14.12 52.55 30.90
C GLU A 490 -13.33 51.64 29.95
N ALA A 491 -13.86 50.45 29.69
CA ALA A 491 -13.34 49.50 28.72
C ALA A 491 -13.19 50.14 27.32
N HIS A 492 -12.00 50.06 26.71
CA HIS A 492 -11.81 50.53 25.35
C HIS A 492 -11.99 49.38 24.35
N SER A 493 -13.09 49.40 23.61
CA SER A 493 -13.35 48.49 22.50
C SER A 493 -13.45 49.26 21.18
N ASP A 494 -13.28 48.55 20.06
CA ASP A 494 -13.64 49.07 18.74
C ASP A 494 -15.17 49.01 18.49
N ALA A 495 -15.60 49.46 17.31
CA ALA A 495 -17.00 49.57 16.93
C ALA A 495 -17.69 48.21 16.80
N GLU A 496 -16.90 47.16 16.59
CA GLU A 496 -17.28 45.75 16.51
C GLU A 496 -17.39 45.11 17.90
N GLY A 497 -16.98 45.83 18.96
CA GLY A 497 -17.04 45.40 20.35
C GLY A 497 -15.80 44.63 20.81
N VAL A 498 -14.78 44.49 19.97
CA VAL A 498 -13.54 43.79 20.30
C VAL A 498 -12.69 44.66 21.23
N ARG A 499 -12.23 44.07 22.33
CA ARG A 499 -11.38 44.75 23.30
C ARG A 499 -10.08 45.18 22.65
N VAL A 500 -9.71 46.45 22.83
CA VAL A 500 -8.37 46.94 22.44
C VAL A 500 -7.34 46.36 23.41
N ALA A 501 -6.51 45.46 22.91
CA ALA A 501 -5.47 44.76 23.67
C ALA A 501 -4.22 44.53 22.79
N PRO A 502 -3.39 45.55 22.54
CA PRO A 502 -2.14 45.36 21.80
C PRO A 502 -1.20 44.39 22.52
N THR A 503 -0.37 43.70 21.74
CA THR A 503 0.66 42.78 22.28
C THR A 503 1.72 43.55 23.04
N ASN A 504 2.08 44.75 22.56
CA ASN A 504 3.13 45.59 23.12
C ASN A 504 2.61 47.01 23.41
N VAL A 505 3.06 47.61 24.51
CA VAL A 505 2.83 49.02 24.83
C VAL A 505 4.16 49.70 25.09
N VAL A 506 4.45 50.79 24.38
CA VAL A 506 5.64 51.62 24.58
C VAL A 506 5.19 52.96 25.15
N VAL A 507 5.63 53.31 26.35
CA VAL A 507 5.50 54.67 26.87
C VAL A 507 6.78 55.42 26.53
N GLN A 508 6.71 56.28 25.50
CA GLN A 508 7.82 57.10 25.07
C GLN A 508 7.76 58.46 25.77
N PHE A 509 8.69 58.75 26.66
CA PHE A 509 8.76 60.04 27.35
C PHE A 509 9.37 61.09 26.41
N THR A 510 8.56 62.07 26.02
CA THR A 510 8.94 63.17 25.11
C THR A 510 8.59 64.52 25.71
N THR A 511 9.30 65.58 25.30
CA THR A 511 8.95 66.94 25.71
C THR A 511 7.83 67.49 24.82
N TYR A 512 6.93 68.27 25.42
CA TYR A 512 5.87 68.96 24.69
C TYR A 512 6.19 70.45 24.53
N GLY A 513 6.23 70.90 23.27
CA GLY A 513 6.27 72.31 22.90
C GLY A 513 4.88 72.86 22.61
N LYS A 514 4.86 74.10 22.10
CA LYS A 514 3.67 74.70 21.50
C LYS A 514 3.80 74.66 19.98
N SER A 515 2.70 74.37 19.29
CA SER A 515 2.66 74.42 17.83
C SER A 515 2.91 75.83 17.30
N ALA A 516 3.71 75.93 16.24
CA ALA A 516 3.93 77.19 15.51
C ALA A 516 2.66 77.66 14.78
N ALA A 517 1.73 76.75 14.48
CA ALA A 517 0.49 77.05 13.78
C ALA A 517 -0.67 77.45 14.72
N ASP A 518 -0.68 76.94 15.96
CA ASP A 518 -1.60 77.35 17.03
C ASP A 518 -0.93 77.17 18.40
N PHE A 519 -0.62 78.27 19.09
CA PHE A 519 0.07 78.25 20.39
C PHE A 519 -0.69 77.51 21.51
N ARG A 520 -1.97 77.20 21.30
CA ARG A 520 -2.81 76.43 22.24
C ARG A 520 -2.72 74.92 22.00
N SER A 521 -2.19 74.50 20.84
CA SER A 521 -1.95 73.10 20.54
C SER A 521 -0.60 72.66 21.12
N PRO A 522 -0.59 71.66 22.00
CA PRO A 522 0.62 70.94 22.34
C PRO A 522 1.25 70.32 21.08
N GLU A 523 2.56 70.21 21.07
CA GLU A 523 3.33 69.58 19.99
C GLU A 523 4.38 68.66 20.61
N ALA A 524 4.22 67.35 20.42
CA ALA A 524 5.20 66.35 20.88
C ALA A 524 6.52 66.51 20.10
N ARG A 525 7.66 66.42 20.80
CA ARG A 525 8.99 66.49 20.19
C ARG A 525 9.52 65.08 19.93
N THR A 526 9.23 64.54 18.75
CA THR A 526 9.54 63.15 18.39
C THR A 526 10.95 62.95 17.82
N THR A 527 11.72 64.03 17.65
CA THR A 527 13.16 63.98 17.33
C THR A 527 13.97 64.28 18.59
N GLY A 528 15.02 63.51 18.83
CA GLY A 528 15.86 63.59 20.03
C GLY A 528 16.09 62.22 20.65
N SER A 529 16.25 62.17 21.95
CA SER A 529 16.39 60.93 22.72
C SER A 529 15.77 61.09 24.10
N GLY A 530 15.50 59.97 24.77
CA GLY A 530 15.04 59.95 26.15
C GLY A 530 14.60 58.56 26.59
N THR A 531 14.03 58.47 27.79
CA THR A 531 13.59 57.19 28.35
C THR A 531 12.32 56.67 27.66
N ALA A 532 12.24 55.37 27.48
CA ALA A 532 11.06 54.63 27.07
C ALA A 532 10.78 53.50 28.06
N TRP A 533 9.51 53.26 28.38
CA TRP A 533 9.09 52.06 29.08
C TRP A 533 8.41 51.13 28.10
N VAL A 534 8.94 49.92 27.96
CA VAL A 534 8.43 48.91 27.04
C VAL A 534 7.73 47.83 27.84
N PHE A 535 6.43 47.66 27.58
CA PHE A 535 5.59 46.64 28.15
C PHE A 535 5.34 45.56 27.10
N THR A 536 5.88 44.36 27.32
CA THR A 536 5.79 43.21 26.41
C THR A 536 5.80 41.91 27.21
N ALA A 537 5.06 40.89 26.76
CA ALA A 537 4.96 39.57 27.43
C ALA A 537 4.69 39.65 28.96
N GLY A 538 3.86 40.60 29.42
CA GLY A 538 3.58 40.79 30.85
C GLY A 538 4.73 41.36 31.69
N HIS A 539 5.74 41.95 31.05
CA HIS A 539 6.90 42.55 31.71
C HIS A 539 7.11 44.00 31.26
N LEU A 540 7.70 44.81 32.14
CA LEU A 540 8.25 46.13 31.89
C LEU A 540 9.77 46.02 31.66
N MET A 541 10.26 46.70 30.63
CA MET A 541 11.67 47.02 30.44
C MET A 541 11.87 48.54 30.38
N VAL A 542 12.85 49.04 31.12
CA VAL A 542 13.25 50.45 31.05
C VAL A 542 14.35 50.57 29.99
N ALA A 543 14.04 51.29 28.91
CA ALA A 543 14.88 51.44 27.73
C ALA A 543 15.11 52.91 27.40
N GLU A 544 15.95 53.18 26.41
CA GLU A 544 16.17 54.52 25.87
C GLU A 544 15.73 54.55 24.40
N TRP A 545 14.91 55.53 24.03
CA TRP A 545 14.59 55.83 22.64
C TRP A 545 15.57 56.87 22.08
N ASN A 546 15.95 56.71 20.81
CA ASN A 546 16.83 57.63 20.10
C ASN A 546 16.36 57.81 18.65
N ARG A 547 16.20 59.07 18.24
CA ARG A 547 15.78 59.48 16.89
C ARG A 547 16.37 60.85 16.54
N PRO A 548 17.66 60.92 16.16
CA PRO A 548 18.29 62.18 15.78
C PRO A 548 17.83 62.69 14.41
N ASP A 549 17.33 61.80 13.55
CA ASP A 549 16.84 62.10 12.20
C ASP A 549 15.34 61.78 12.09
N PRO A 550 14.46 62.76 11.78
CA PRO A 550 13.04 62.49 11.58
C PRO A 550 12.76 61.58 10.38
N GLY A 551 13.68 61.48 9.40
CA GLY A 551 13.57 60.57 8.24
C GLY A 551 13.82 59.10 8.57
N ARG A 552 14.08 58.75 9.85
CA ARG A 552 14.23 57.38 10.33
C ARG A 552 13.26 57.11 11.48
N PRO A 553 12.79 55.86 11.68
CA PRO A 553 12.08 55.50 12.90
C PRO A 553 12.95 55.66 14.15
N ALA A 554 12.31 55.76 15.32
CA ALA A 554 13.04 55.78 16.58
C ALA A 554 13.59 54.38 16.89
N THR A 555 14.84 54.29 17.35
CA THR A 555 15.39 53.04 17.89
C THR A 555 15.15 53.00 19.38
N ILE A 556 14.76 51.84 19.93
CA ILE A 556 14.63 51.61 21.37
C ILE A 556 15.67 50.57 21.79
N THR A 557 16.54 50.94 22.73
CA THR A 557 17.66 50.07 23.14
C THR A 557 17.77 49.97 24.66
N ILE A 558 18.34 48.86 25.13
CA ILE A 558 18.81 48.63 26.50
C ILE A 558 20.30 48.33 26.40
N ASP A 559 21.13 49.10 27.09
CA ASP A 559 22.60 48.96 27.05
C ASP A 559 23.22 48.96 25.63
N GLY A 560 22.56 49.63 24.69
CA GLY A 560 22.98 49.73 23.28
C GLY A 560 22.41 48.66 22.36
N GLU A 561 21.79 47.61 22.91
CA GLU A 561 21.17 46.53 22.13
C GLU A 561 19.68 46.83 21.85
N PRO A 562 19.16 46.55 20.63
CA PRO A 562 17.76 46.74 20.31
C PRO A 562 16.83 45.94 21.22
N VAL A 563 15.73 46.57 21.67
CA VAL A 563 14.66 45.86 22.38
C VAL A 563 13.85 45.05 21.38
N LEU A 564 13.71 43.76 21.65
CA LEU A 564 12.90 42.84 20.86
C LEU A 564 11.49 42.75 21.46
N LEU A 565 10.49 43.20 20.71
CA LEU A 565 9.08 43.12 21.07
C LEU A 565 8.50 41.73 20.77
N GLN A 566 7.41 41.35 21.42
CA GLN A 566 6.68 40.14 21.04
C GLN A 566 5.99 40.37 19.69
N PRO A 567 5.92 39.35 18.81
CA PRO A 567 5.13 39.42 17.59
C PRO A 567 3.69 39.92 17.83
N GLY A 568 3.36 41.06 17.22
CA GLY A 568 2.02 41.62 17.20
C GLY A 568 1.98 43.15 17.23
N ARG A 569 0.80 43.67 17.56
CA ARG A 569 0.47 45.10 17.48
C ARG A 569 1.15 45.88 18.59
N THR A 570 1.62 47.09 18.28
CA THR A 570 2.34 47.94 19.23
C THR A 570 1.66 49.29 19.40
N TRP A 571 1.34 49.67 20.63
CA TRP A 571 0.80 51.00 20.94
C TRP A 571 1.85 51.86 21.61
N VAL A 572 1.98 53.11 21.16
CA VAL A 572 2.96 54.07 21.67
C VAL A 572 2.25 55.24 22.33
N ALA A 573 2.38 55.37 23.64
CA ALA A 573 1.91 56.52 24.40
C ALA A 573 3.03 57.58 24.46
N LEU A 574 2.82 58.75 23.83
CA LEU A 574 3.75 59.87 23.90
C LEU A 574 3.54 60.67 25.21
N ALA A 575 4.12 60.19 26.30
CA ALA A 575 3.99 60.81 27.62
C ALA A 575 4.85 62.07 27.76
N ASP A 576 4.38 63.04 28.54
CA ASP A 576 5.12 64.29 28.79
C ASP A 576 6.27 64.06 29.78
N ALA A 577 7.50 64.11 29.29
CA ALA A 577 8.73 63.96 30.07
C ALA A 577 8.88 65.05 31.15
N ALA A 578 8.21 66.19 31.02
CA ALA A 578 8.20 67.22 32.06
C ALA A 578 7.29 66.86 33.25
N ARG A 579 6.49 65.79 33.12
CA ARG A 579 5.54 65.31 34.13
C ARG A 579 5.62 63.80 34.30
N PRO A 580 6.77 63.23 34.66
CA PRO A 580 6.95 61.78 34.75
C PRO A 580 6.02 61.13 35.78
N GLY A 581 5.60 61.87 36.83
CA GLY A 581 4.63 61.39 37.82
C GLY A 581 3.21 61.15 37.28
N ASN A 582 2.92 61.51 36.02
CA ASN A 582 1.66 61.18 35.35
C ASN A 582 1.65 59.76 34.77
N VAL A 583 2.78 59.04 34.84
CA VAL A 583 2.87 57.65 34.41
C VAL A 583 3.16 56.78 35.63
N ALA A 584 2.33 55.77 35.85
CA ALA A 584 2.49 54.81 36.94
C ALA A 584 2.30 53.39 36.42
N TRP A 585 3.19 52.48 36.77
CA TRP A 585 3.05 51.06 36.47
C TRP A 585 2.81 50.27 37.76
N ARG A 586 2.25 49.07 37.62
CA ARG A 586 1.92 48.17 38.72
C ARG A 586 2.38 46.77 38.42
#